data_AF-A0A559KCI9-F1
#
_entry.id   AF-A0A559KCI9-F1
#
_cell.length_a   1.000
_cell.length_b   1.000
_cell.length_c   1.000
_cell.angle_alpha   90.00
_cell.angle_beta   90.00
_cell.angle_gamma   90.00
#
_symmetry.space_group_name_H-M   'P 1'
#
loop_
_entity.id
_entity.type
_entity.pdbx_description
1 polymer ?
#
loop_
_entity_poly.entity_id
_entity_poly.type
_entity_poly.pdbx_seq_one_letter_code
_entity_poly.pdbx_strand_id
1 'polypeptide(L)'
;MIFWTLVFITTSLLTLFNKGIFQSLNQKMKQLELKRLGDGNDEAYTKEFVKFGCFSLIAGMALFVAQIVYIIKAIEIDPYKYPSILAVAIVIICFLRMKKSKKTSEMNEQELIIYKAELLKPKKRTFLQVVLSLLWAAYFGYMFYVLVF
;
A
#
# COMPACT_ATOMS: atom_id res chain seq x y z
N MET A 1 -17.21 -13.89 -2.26
CA MET A 1 -15.83 -14.32 -1.91
C MET A 1 -14.94 -14.43 -3.13
N ILE A 2 -15.28 -15.29 -4.10
CA ILE A 2 -14.48 -15.52 -5.33
C ILE A 2 -14.09 -14.22 -6.05
N PHE A 3 -15.04 -13.30 -6.26
CA PHE A 3 -14.75 -11.99 -6.88
C PHE A 3 -13.63 -11.24 -6.16
N TRP A 4 -13.71 -11.13 -4.83
CA TRP A 4 -12.69 -10.45 -4.02
C TRP A 4 -11.36 -11.20 -4.04
N THR A 5 -11.37 -12.52 -4.07
CA THR A 5 -10.16 -13.33 -4.24
C THR A 5 -9.46 -13.03 -5.56
N LEU A 6 -10.23 -12.90 -6.65
CA LEU A 6 -9.71 -12.49 -7.96
C LEU A 6 -9.14 -11.07 -7.94
N VAL A 7 -9.85 -10.13 -7.31
CA VAL A 7 -9.34 -8.75 -7.14
C VAL A 7 -8.02 -8.75 -6.35
N PHE A 8 -7.93 -9.52 -5.26
CA PHE A 8 -6.74 -9.54 -4.41
C PHE A 8 -5.56 -10.31 -4.99
N ILE A 9 -5.81 -11.40 -5.73
CA ILE A 9 -4.73 -12.10 -6.44
C ILE A 9 -4.18 -11.23 -7.58
N THR A 10 -5.04 -10.57 -8.36
CA THR A 10 -4.61 -9.67 -9.43
C THR A 10 -3.83 -8.48 -8.88
N THR A 11 -4.31 -7.84 -7.81
CA THR A 11 -3.57 -6.73 -7.18
C THR A 11 -2.25 -7.16 -6.57
N SER A 12 -2.16 -8.37 -5.99
CA SER A 12 -0.93 -8.95 -5.47
C SER A 12 0.08 -9.25 -6.58
N LEU A 13 -0.38 -9.82 -7.70
CA LEU A 13 0.45 -10.05 -8.89
C LEU A 13 0.90 -8.74 -9.54
N LEU A 14 0.02 -7.75 -9.67
CA LEU A 14 0.39 -6.43 -10.16
C LEU A 14 1.43 -5.76 -9.24
N THR A 15 1.32 -5.95 -7.93
CA THR A 15 2.35 -5.49 -6.97
C THR A 15 3.63 -6.33 -7.04
N LEU A 16 3.53 -7.58 -7.48
CA LEU A 16 4.67 -8.47 -7.72
C LEU A 16 5.43 -8.09 -9.00
N PHE A 17 4.76 -7.66 -10.07
CA PHE A 17 5.40 -7.34 -11.36
C PHE A 17 5.70 -5.84 -11.53
N ASN A 18 4.83 -4.96 -11.04
CA ASN A 18 5.02 -3.51 -11.05
C ASN A 18 5.48 -3.02 -9.67
N LYS A 19 6.08 -1.82 -9.61
CA LYS A 19 6.57 -1.20 -8.36
C LYS A 19 5.43 -0.77 -7.39
N GLY A 20 4.32 -1.50 -7.35
CA GLY A 20 3.10 -1.14 -6.61
C GLY A 20 2.24 -0.13 -7.36
N ILE A 21 0.93 -0.37 -7.38
CA ILE A 21 -0.06 0.40 -8.17
C ILE A 21 -0.10 1.88 -7.76
N PHE A 22 0.25 2.19 -6.50
CA PHE A 22 0.20 3.54 -5.93
C PHE A 22 1.57 4.22 -5.79
N GLN A 23 2.67 3.63 -6.26
CA GLN A 23 4.00 4.21 -6.03
C GLN A 23 4.20 5.53 -6.79
N SER A 24 3.73 5.61 -8.04
CA SER A 24 3.82 6.83 -8.85
C SER A 24 2.99 7.97 -8.25
N LEU A 25 1.80 7.65 -7.73
CA LEU A 25 0.92 8.58 -7.03
C LEU A 25 1.57 9.08 -5.73
N ASN A 26 2.12 8.18 -4.91
CA ASN A 26 2.84 8.57 -3.70
C ASN A 26 4.05 9.47 -3.97
N GLN A 27 4.78 9.24 -5.07
CA GLN A 27 5.88 10.12 -5.48
C GLN A 27 5.37 11.51 -5.90
N LYS A 28 4.31 11.56 -6.72
CA LYS A 28 3.69 12.83 -7.12
C LYS A 28 3.18 13.62 -5.91
N MET A 29 2.56 12.95 -4.93
CA MET A 29 2.06 13.58 -3.72
C MET A 29 3.17 14.20 -2.87
N LYS A 30 4.29 13.49 -2.71
CA LYS A 30 5.47 14.02 -2.00
C LYS A 30 6.14 15.18 -2.75
N GLN A 31 6.16 15.13 -4.09
CA GLN A 31 6.63 16.26 -4.90
C GLN A 31 5.70 17.47 -4.76
N LEU A 32 4.38 17.25 -4.68
CA LEU A 32 3.39 18.29 -4.45
C LEU A 32 3.59 18.97 -3.09
N GLU A 33 3.84 18.18 -2.04
CA GLU A 33 4.14 18.67 -0.69
C GLU A 33 5.42 19.51 -0.65
N LEU A 34 6.47 19.10 -1.37
CA LEU A 34 7.68 19.90 -1.51
C LEU A 34 7.46 21.21 -2.27
N LYS A 35 6.65 21.21 -3.33
CA LYS A 35 6.31 22.44 -4.08
C LYS A 35 5.55 23.43 -3.22
N ARG A 36 4.61 22.95 -2.39
CA ARG A 36 3.90 23.79 -1.41
C ARG A 36 4.85 24.53 -0.47
N LEU A 37 5.87 23.83 0.04
CA LEU A 37 6.86 24.40 0.96
C LEU A 37 7.82 25.40 0.27
N GLY A 38 8.03 25.30 -1.04
CA GLY A 38 8.88 26.20 -1.80
C GLY A 38 8.16 27.45 -2.34
N ASP A 39 6.98 27.26 -2.92
CA ASP A 39 6.25 28.30 -3.66
C ASP A 39 5.15 28.99 -2.81
N GLY A 40 4.79 28.42 -1.66
CA GLY A 40 3.77 28.98 -0.75
C GLY A 40 2.33 29.02 -1.29
N ASN A 41 2.08 28.43 -2.48
CA ASN A 41 0.79 28.50 -3.15
C ASN A 41 -0.15 27.35 -2.72
N ASP A 42 -0.89 27.59 -1.63
CA ASP A 42 -1.77 26.61 -0.99
C ASP A 42 -3.02 26.26 -1.83
N GLU A 43 -3.52 27.17 -2.66
CA GLU A 43 -4.70 26.92 -3.51
C GLU A 43 -4.38 25.93 -4.64
N ALA A 44 -3.25 26.13 -5.33
CA ALA A 44 -2.80 25.23 -6.38
C ALA A 44 -2.52 23.81 -5.83
N TYR A 45 -1.90 23.74 -4.65
CA TYR A 45 -1.68 22.50 -3.92
C TYR A 45 -2.99 21.78 -3.62
N THR A 46 -3.97 22.48 -3.05
CA THR A 46 -5.23 21.86 -2.62
C THR A 46 -6.01 21.29 -3.81
N LYS A 47 -6.04 22.02 -4.93
CA LYS A 47 -6.72 21.58 -6.16
C LYS A 47 -6.08 20.32 -6.76
N GLU A 48 -4.75 20.26 -6.83
CA GLU A 48 -4.04 19.08 -7.34
C GLU A 48 -4.09 17.89 -6.37
N PHE A 49 -4.01 18.16 -5.06
CA PHE A 49 -4.13 17.14 -4.01
C PHE A 49 -5.51 16.46 -4.02
N VAL A 50 -6.58 17.24 -4.15
CA VAL A 50 -7.95 16.70 -4.24
C VAL A 50 -8.10 15.87 -5.52
N LYS A 51 -7.57 16.36 -6.65
CA LYS A 51 -7.70 15.68 -7.96
C LYS A 51 -6.94 14.35 -8.02
N PHE A 52 -5.72 14.30 -7.50
CA PHE A 52 -4.84 13.14 -7.69
C PHE A 52 -4.61 12.33 -6.40
N GLY A 53 -4.55 12.98 -5.24
CA GLY A 53 -4.26 12.35 -3.96
C GLY A 53 -5.49 11.73 -3.31
N CYS A 54 -6.57 12.50 -3.19
CA CYS A 54 -7.75 12.12 -2.41
C CYS A 54 -8.41 10.84 -2.94
N PHE A 55 -8.68 10.76 -4.25
CA PHE A 55 -9.30 9.58 -4.85
C PHE A 55 -8.45 8.31 -4.65
N SER A 56 -7.14 8.40 -4.84
CA SER A 56 -6.25 7.24 -4.69
C SER A 56 -6.14 6.77 -3.23
N LEU A 57 -6.14 7.69 -2.27
CA LEU A 57 -6.15 7.37 -0.85
C LEU A 57 -7.47 6.71 -0.43
N ILE A 58 -8.60 7.25 -0.88
CA ILE A 58 -9.93 6.67 -0.61
C ILE A 58 -10.01 5.26 -1.21
N ALA A 59 -9.61 5.08 -2.47
CA ALA A 59 -9.61 3.78 -3.12
C ALA A 59 -8.68 2.78 -2.41
N GLY A 60 -7.48 3.21 -2.03
CA GLY A 60 -6.54 2.38 -1.27
C GLY A 60 -7.09 1.97 0.10
N MET A 61 -7.73 2.89 0.81
CA MET A 61 -8.36 2.62 2.11
C MET A 61 -9.56 1.68 1.98
N ALA A 62 -10.40 1.87 0.96
CA ALA A 62 -11.53 0.97 0.69
C ALA A 62 -11.07 -0.46 0.36
N LEU A 63 -10.05 -0.60 -0.49
CA LEU A 63 -9.45 -1.91 -0.79
C LEU A 63 -8.85 -2.58 0.45
N PHE A 64 -8.21 -1.79 1.31
CA PHE A 64 -7.62 -2.28 2.55
C PHE A 64 -8.69 -2.78 3.54
N VAL A 65 -9.78 -2.02 3.73
CA VAL A 65 -10.92 -2.45 4.55
C VAL A 65 -11.56 -3.71 3.98
N ALA A 66 -11.79 -3.74 2.65
CA ALA A 66 -12.32 -4.93 1.99
C ALA A 66 -11.42 -6.16 2.18
N GLN A 67 -10.09 -5.99 2.16
CA GLN A 67 -9.14 -7.06 2.42
C GLN A 67 -9.22 -7.58 3.85
N ILE A 68 -9.35 -6.71 4.85
CA ILE A 68 -9.55 -7.14 6.25
C ILE A 68 -10.84 -7.94 6.40
N VAL A 69 -11.96 -7.41 5.90
CA VAL A 69 -13.26 -8.09 5.97
C VAL A 69 -13.19 -9.45 5.27
N TYR A 70 -12.52 -9.52 4.12
CA TYR A 70 -12.29 -10.76 3.40
C TYR A 70 -11.53 -11.77 4.25
N ILE A 71 -10.40 -11.39 4.86
CA ILE A 71 -9.57 -12.33 5.65
C ILE A 71 -10.34 -12.84 6.86
N ILE A 72 -11.10 -11.97 7.55
CA ILE A 72 -11.93 -12.38 8.69
C ILE A 72 -12.94 -13.45 8.25
N LYS A 73 -13.63 -13.20 7.13
CA LYS A 73 -14.62 -14.14 6.61
C LYS A 73 -13.99 -15.38 5.97
N ALA A 74 -12.75 -15.31 5.48
CA ALA A 74 -12.01 -16.45 4.99
C ALA A 74 -11.72 -17.47 6.10
N ILE A 75 -11.50 -17.04 7.35
CA ILE A 75 -11.25 -17.94 8.50
C ILE A 75 -12.44 -18.89 8.76
N GLU A 76 -13.67 -18.44 8.52
CA GLU A 76 -14.89 -19.25 8.71
C GLU A 76 -15.00 -20.36 7.64
N ILE A 77 -14.43 -20.13 6.45
CA ILE A 77 -14.56 -21.00 5.27
C ILE A 77 -13.32 -21.91 5.12
N ASP A 78 -12.15 -21.44 5.54
CA ASP A 78 -10.86 -22.11 5.37
C ASP A 78 -10.81 -23.43 6.16
N PRO A 79 -10.73 -24.59 5.47
CA PRO A 79 -10.72 -25.89 6.14
C PRO A 79 -9.44 -26.10 6.95
N TYR A 80 -8.33 -25.51 6.54
CA TYR A 80 -7.04 -25.68 7.21
C TYR A 80 -6.72 -24.58 8.21
N LYS A 81 -7.47 -23.46 8.24
CA LYS A 81 -7.38 -22.28 9.16
C LYS A 81 -6.01 -21.61 9.32
N TYR A 82 -4.93 -22.38 9.46
CA TYR A 82 -3.54 -21.95 9.56
C TYR A 82 -3.14 -20.94 8.47
N PRO A 83 -3.50 -21.11 7.17
CA PRO A 83 -3.15 -20.12 6.14
C PRO A 83 -3.79 -18.76 6.41
N SER A 84 -5.08 -18.75 6.77
CA SER A 84 -5.80 -17.51 7.09
C SER A 84 -5.32 -16.86 8.39
N ILE A 85 -4.97 -17.65 9.41
CA ILE A 85 -4.35 -17.15 10.66
C ILE A 85 -2.99 -16.52 10.37
N LEU A 86 -2.17 -17.15 9.52
CA LEU A 86 -0.88 -16.61 9.12
C LEU A 86 -1.03 -15.27 8.36
N ALA A 87 -2.03 -15.17 7.47
CA ALA A 87 -2.34 -13.93 6.77
C ALA A 87 -2.70 -12.79 7.75
N VAL A 88 -3.50 -13.08 8.79
CA VAL A 88 -3.80 -12.11 9.86
C VAL A 88 -2.53 -11.70 10.60
N ALA A 89 -1.68 -12.66 10.99
CA ALA A 89 -0.43 -12.37 11.69
C ALA A 89 0.50 -11.46 10.86
N ILE A 90 0.60 -11.70 9.55
CA ILE A 90 1.37 -10.86 8.63
C ILE A 90 0.82 -9.43 8.61
N VAL A 91 -0.50 -9.25 8.53
CA VAL A 91 -1.13 -7.91 8.58
C VAL A 91 -0.76 -7.18 9.87
N ILE A 92 -0.83 -7.86 11.02
CA ILE A 92 -0.47 -7.26 12.32
C ILE A 92 1.00 -6.86 12.35
N ILE A 93 1.92 -7.73 11.91
CA ILE A 93 3.35 -7.43 11.85
C ILE A 93 3.63 -6.23 10.94
N CYS A 94 2.94 -6.14 9.79
CA CYS A 94 3.05 -5.01 8.88
C CYS A 94 2.60 -3.70 9.54
N PHE A 95 1.51 -3.71 10.31
CA PHE A 95 1.06 -2.55 11.10
C PHE A 95 2.07 -2.14 12.16
N LEU A 96 2.60 -3.10 12.93
CA LEU A 96 3.58 -2.83 13.99
C LEU A 96 4.90 -2.28 13.45
N ARG A 97 5.31 -2.71 12.25
CA ARG A 97 6.52 -2.21 11.58
C ARG A 97 6.33 -0.85 10.91
N MET A 98 5.12 -0.31 10.89
CA MET A 98 4.84 0.96 10.22
C MET A 98 5.50 2.11 10.99
N LYS A 99 6.63 2.61 10.48
CA LYS A 99 7.35 3.73 11.09
C LYS A 99 6.51 5.00 10.99
N LYS A 100 6.36 5.71 12.11
CA LYS A 100 5.81 7.07 12.10
C LYS A 100 6.75 7.97 11.30
N SER A 101 6.21 8.61 10.26
CA SER A 101 6.94 9.64 9.52
C SER A 101 6.86 10.95 10.28
N LYS A 102 7.98 11.67 10.38
CA LYS A 102 8.00 13.07 10.80
C LYS A 102 7.23 13.91 9.79
N LYS A 103 6.48 14.92 10.24
CA LYS A 103 5.81 15.87 9.34
C LYS A 103 6.86 16.70 8.62
N THR A 104 6.67 16.94 7.33
CA THR A 104 7.61 17.70 6.50
C THR A 104 7.77 19.15 6.98
N SER A 105 6.75 19.71 7.65
CA SER A 105 6.77 21.04 8.28
C SER A 105 7.70 21.15 9.50
N GLU A 106 8.12 20.03 10.09
CA GLU A 106 8.98 19.97 11.28
C GLU A 106 10.43 19.59 10.92
N MET A 107 10.75 19.50 9.63
CA MET A 107 12.08 19.11 9.15
C MET A 107 13.05 20.29 9.16
N ASN A 108 14.28 20.07 9.64
CA ASN A 108 15.35 21.06 9.51
C ASN A 108 15.88 21.14 8.06
N GLU A 109 16.60 22.19 7.68
CA GLU A 109 17.10 22.40 6.31
C GLU A 109 17.91 21.20 5.78
N GLN A 110 18.80 20.63 6.61
CA GLN A 110 19.54 19.42 6.25
C GLN A 110 18.64 18.20 6.05
N GLU A 111 17.61 18.02 6.88
CA GLU A 111 16.64 16.94 6.74
C GLU A 111 15.84 17.09 5.44
N LEU A 112 15.53 18.32 5.07
CA LEU A 112 14.77 18.66 3.86
C LEU A 112 15.59 18.42 2.59
N ILE A 113 16.90 18.67 2.63
CA ILE A 113 17.85 18.33 1.56
C ILE A 113 17.94 16.80 1.40
N ILE A 114 18.07 16.06 2.50
CA ILE A 114 18.11 14.59 2.46
C ILE A 114 16.79 14.03 1.89
N TYR A 115 15.65 14.58 2.32
CA TYR A 115 14.33 14.17 1.84
C TYR A 115 14.15 14.41 0.33
N LYS A 116 14.59 15.57 -0.18
CA LYS A 116 14.62 15.88 -1.61
C LYS A 116 15.51 14.88 -2.38
N ALA A 117 16.69 14.57 -1.86
CA ALA A 117 17.60 13.61 -2.46
C ALA A 117 17.02 12.18 -2.47
N GLU A 118 16.32 11.76 -1.42
CA GLU A 118 15.64 10.47 -1.35
C GLU A 118 14.46 10.35 -2.33
N LEU A 119 13.77 11.46 -2.60
CA LEU A 119 12.68 11.50 -3.57
C LEU A 119 13.13 11.30 -5.02
N LEU A 120 14.34 11.80 -5.34
CA LEU A 120 14.94 11.65 -6.67
C LEU A 120 15.59 10.28 -6.88
N LYS A 121 15.95 9.58 -5.80
CA LYS A 121 16.51 8.22 -5.92
C LYS A 121 15.45 7.26 -6.45
N PRO A 122 15.78 6.43 -7.46
CA PRO A 122 14.87 5.39 -7.90
C PRO A 122 14.65 4.42 -6.74
N LYS A 123 13.43 4.40 -6.18
CA LYS A 123 13.05 3.40 -5.17
C LYS A 123 13.25 2.00 -5.78
N LYS A 124 14.28 1.31 -5.27
CA LYS A 124 14.52 -0.11 -5.52
C LYS A 124 13.52 -0.90 -4.69
N ARG A 125 12.96 -1.97 -5.25
CA ARG A 125 12.12 -2.89 -4.47
C ARG A 125 13.00 -3.58 -3.44
N THR A 126 12.50 -3.65 -2.22
CA THR A 126 13.19 -4.41 -1.18
C THR A 126 12.85 -5.89 -1.33
N PHE A 127 13.80 -6.76 -1.00
CA PHE A 127 13.57 -8.21 -1.00
C PHE A 127 12.33 -8.60 -0.19
N LEU A 128 12.13 -7.93 0.95
CA LEU A 128 10.95 -8.11 1.81
C LEU A 128 9.62 -7.83 1.07
N GLN A 129 9.56 -6.78 0.23
CA GLN A 129 8.36 -6.48 -0.56
C GLN A 129 8.05 -7.57 -1.58
N VAL A 130 9.08 -8.15 -2.19
CA VAL A 130 8.92 -9.25 -3.16
C VAL A 130 8.39 -10.50 -2.45
N VAL A 131 9.02 -10.89 -1.33
CA VAL A 131 8.59 -12.05 -0.53
C VAL A 131 7.14 -11.88 -0.04
N LEU A 132 6.78 -10.71 0.48
CA LEU A 132 5.41 -10.43 0.93
C LEU A 132 4.42 -10.50 -0.24
N SER A 133 4.76 -9.93 -1.40
CA SER A 133 3.87 -9.99 -2.58
C SER A 133 3.65 -11.44 -3.05
N LEU A 134 4.69 -12.27 -2.99
CA LEU A 134 4.62 -13.68 -3.34
C LEU A 134 3.75 -14.46 -2.34
N LEU A 135 3.93 -14.23 -1.04
CA LEU A 135 3.11 -14.86 0.01
C LEU A 135 1.62 -14.51 -0.14
N TRP A 136 1.31 -13.24 -0.44
CA TRP A 136 -0.07 -12.83 -0.70
C TRP A 136 -0.65 -13.46 -1.96
N ALA A 137 0.12 -13.49 -3.06
CA ALA A 137 -0.33 -14.16 -4.29
C ALA A 137 -0.60 -15.66 -4.06
N ALA A 138 0.28 -16.34 -3.32
CA ALA A 138 0.10 -17.74 -2.94
C ALA A 138 -1.13 -17.95 -2.04
N TYR A 139 -1.32 -17.09 -1.03
CA TYR A 139 -2.49 -17.15 -0.13
C TYR A 139 -3.80 -16.96 -0.89
N PHE A 140 -3.90 -15.94 -1.75
CA PHE A 140 -5.12 -15.73 -2.52
C PHE A 140 -5.34 -16.80 -3.59
N GLY A 141 -4.27 -17.39 -4.15
CA GLY A 141 -4.37 -18.57 -5.00
C GLY A 141 -4.92 -19.80 -4.26
N TYR A 142 -4.43 -20.04 -3.04
CA TYR A 142 -4.98 -21.08 -2.15
C TYR A 142 -6.45 -20.83 -1.82
N MET A 143 -6.81 -19.62 -1.42
CA MET A 143 -8.20 -19.30 -1.12
C MET A 143 -9.10 -19.40 -2.35
N PHE A 144 -8.58 -19.11 -3.55
CA PHE A 144 -9.33 -19.31 -4.79
C PHE A 144 -9.62 -20.79 -5.00
N TYR A 145 -8.63 -21.66 -4.79
CA TYR A 145 -8.82 -23.11 -4.85
C TYR A 145 -9.90 -23.58 -3.86
N VAL A 146 -9.81 -23.19 -2.59
CA VAL A 146 -10.78 -23.55 -1.53
C VAL A 146 -12.20 -23.05 -1.81
N LEU A 147 -12.34 -21.92 -2.52
CA LEU A 147 -13.65 -21.36 -2.83
C LEU A 147 -14.29 -21.97 -4.09
N VAL A 148 -13.50 -22.63 -4.93
CA VAL A 148 -13.94 -23.20 -6.21
C VAL A 148 -14.11 -24.71 -6.12
N PHE A 149 -13.28 -25.40 -5.34
CA PHE A 149 -13.25 -26.85 -5.15
C PHE A 149 -13.52 -27.22 -3.69
#